data_AF-A0A8C0J055-F1
#
_entry.id   AF-A0A8C0J055-F1
#
_cell.length_a   1.000
_cell.length_b   1.000
_cell.length_c   1.000
_cell.angle_alpha   90.00
_cell.angle_beta   90.00
_cell.angle_gamma   90.00
#
_symmetry.space_group_name_H-M   'P 1'
#
loop_
_entity.id
_entity.type
_entity.pdbx_description
1 polymer ?
#
loop_
_entity_poly.entity_id
_entity_poly.type
_entity_poly.pdbx_seq_one_letter_code
_entity_poly.pdbx_strand_id
1 'polypeptide(L)'
;MAAWWAVLGLLAACMASAAKESVLNVCMDAKHHKTKPGPEGALHGQVPSWRRERILNMLLCKEDCELWWEACKDAVTCKENWHKGWNWTSAGSGGDPSMPWGSELCNMQ
;
A
#
# COMPACT_ATOMS: atom_id res chain seq x y z
N MET A 1 -4.94 -20.56 47.11
CA MET A 1 -5.17 -21.01 45.72
C MET A 1 -5.47 -19.84 44.77
N ALA A 2 -6.33 -18.87 45.09
CA ALA A 2 -6.66 -17.74 44.21
C ALA A 2 -5.46 -16.86 43.75
N ALA A 3 -4.43 -16.68 44.59
CA ALA A 3 -3.25 -15.89 44.24
C ALA A 3 -2.45 -16.46 43.05
N TRP A 4 -2.45 -17.79 42.88
CA TRP A 4 -1.74 -18.42 41.76
C TRP A 4 -2.46 -18.24 40.43
N TRP A 5 -3.79 -18.20 40.46
CA TRP A 5 -4.61 -17.89 39.29
C TRP A 5 -4.44 -16.43 38.86
N ALA A 6 -4.30 -15.52 39.84
CA ALA A 6 -3.98 -14.12 39.55
C ALA A 6 -2.59 -13.96 38.90
N VAL A 7 -1.58 -14.68 39.42
CA VAL A 7 -0.22 -14.67 38.85
C VAL A 7 -0.19 -15.29 37.45
N LEU A 8 -0.88 -16.42 37.23
CA LEU A 8 -1.01 -17.06 35.92
C LEU A 8 -1.75 -16.17 34.91
N GLY A 9 -2.81 -15.48 35.34
CA GLY A 9 -3.53 -14.52 34.50
C GLY A 9 -2.67 -13.32 34.09
N LEU A 10 -1.86 -12.80 35.01
CA LEU A 10 -0.94 -11.68 34.75
C LEU A 10 0.20 -12.07 33.79
N LEU A 11 0.75 -13.28 33.95
CA LEU A 11 1.76 -13.84 33.06
C LEU A 11 1.23 -14.04 31.63
N ALA A 12 0.00 -14.55 31.49
CA ALA A 12 -0.64 -14.74 30.19
C ALA A 12 -0.89 -13.40 29.45
N ALA A 13 -1.31 -12.36 30.17
CA ALA A 13 -1.52 -11.02 29.60
C ALA A 13 -0.22 -10.38 29.07
N CYS A 14 0.92 -10.65 29.73
CA CYS A 14 2.22 -10.12 29.33
C CYS A 14 2.67 -10.66 27.96
N MET A 15 2.41 -11.95 27.68
CA MET A 15 2.79 -12.56 26.38
C MET A 15 2.00 -12.00 25.19
N ALA A 16 0.78 -11.49 25.40
CA ALA A 16 -0.07 -10.96 24.33
C ALA A 16 0.36 -9.56 23.83
N SER A 17 1.21 -8.86 24.58
CA SER A 17 1.51 -7.42 24.34
C SER A 17 2.66 -7.18 23.36
N ALA A 18 3.42 -8.21 22.98
CA ALA A 18 4.70 -8.07 22.27
C ALA A 18 4.64 -7.87 20.73
N ALA A 19 3.45 -7.82 20.12
CA ALA A 19 3.32 -7.92 18.65
C ALA A 19 3.07 -6.60 17.88
N LYS A 20 2.88 -5.45 18.53
CA LYS A 20 2.40 -4.21 17.85
C LYS A 20 3.45 -3.14 17.56
N GLU A 21 4.56 -3.11 18.29
CA GLU A 21 5.57 -2.05 18.17
C GLU A 21 6.45 -2.16 16.91
N SER A 22 6.45 -3.30 16.21
CA SER A 22 7.37 -3.56 15.08
C SER A 22 6.93 -2.96 13.73
N VAL A 23 5.74 -2.38 13.63
CA VAL A 23 5.15 -1.92 12.35
C VAL A 23 5.11 -0.40 12.22
N LEU A 24 5.42 0.34 13.28
CA LEU A 24 5.45 1.80 13.23
C LEU A 24 6.81 2.30 12.72
N ASN A 25 6.83 3.37 11.91
CA ASN A 25 8.04 4.01 11.37
C ASN A 25 8.94 3.08 10.52
N VAL A 26 8.32 2.22 9.70
CA VAL A 26 9.01 1.38 8.72
C VAL A 26 8.56 1.75 7.30
N CYS A 27 9.46 1.60 6.32
CA CYS A 27 9.13 1.72 4.90
C CYS A 27 8.88 0.33 4.31
N MET A 28 7.85 0.18 3.48
CA MET A 28 7.66 -1.06 2.72
C MET A 28 8.81 -1.29 1.74
N ASP A 29 9.21 -2.55 1.59
CA ASP A 29 10.19 -2.94 0.58
C ASP A 29 9.58 -3.00 -0.84
N ALA A 30 9.71 -1.89 -1.57
CA ALA A 30 9.29 -1.75 -2.96
C ALA A 30 10.35 -1.03 -3.81
N LYS A 31 10.29 -1.22 -5.13
CA LYS A 31 11.28 -0.78 -6.14
C LYS A 31 11.81 0.66 -5.96
N HIS A 32 10.94 1.59 -5.56
CA HIS A 32 11.27 3.02 -5.47
C HIS A 32 11.18 3.58 -4.04
N HIS A 33 10.97 2.73 -3.04
CA HIS A 33 10.91 3.17 -1.65
C HIS A 33 12.30 3.26 -1.04
N LYS A 34 12.44 4.17 -0.06
CA LYS A 34 13.61 4.21 0.81
C LYS A 34 13.61 2.97 1.70
N THR A 35 14.79 2.57 2.14
CA THR A 35 14.96 1.49 3.12
C THR A 35 14.55 1.91 4.52
N LYS A 36 14.63 3.21 4.86
CA LYS A 36 14.26 3.76 6.17
C LYS A 36 13.61 5.14 6.01
N PRO A 37 12.70 5.55 6.92
CA PRO A 37 12.17 6.90 6.93
C PRO A 37 13.27 7.95 7.15
N GLY A 38 13.12 9.12 6.55
CA GLY A 38 14.05 10.24 6.68
C GLY A 38 13.68 11.38 5.74
N PRO A 39 14.33 12.56 5.85
CA PRO A 39 14.06 13.71 4.99
C PRO A 39 14.09 13.34 3.50
N GLU A 40 13.20 13.95 2.71
CA GLU A 40 13.21 13.78 1.25
C GLU A 40 14.46 14.46 0.67
N GLY A 41 15.31 13.67 -0.01
CA GLY A 41 16.53 14.11 -0.69
C GLY A 41 16.46 13.83 -2.20
N ALA A 42 17.43 14.33 -2.97
CA ALA A 42 17.41 14.24 -4.43
C ALA A 42 17.79 12.83 -4.96
N LEU A 43 16.94 12.33 -5.85
CA LEU A 43 17.02 11.14 -6.72
C LEU A 43 16.87 9.73 -6.12
N HIS A 44 15.83 9.04 -6.63
CA HIS A 44 15.60 7.60 -6.48
C HIS A 44 16.30 6.85 -7.63
N GLY A 45 17.33 6.06 -7.31
CA GLY A 45 17.95 5.13 -8.26
C GLY A 45 17.01 3.98 -8.62
N GLN A 46 17.00 3.55 -9.89
CA GLN A 46 16.23 2.40 -10.33
C GLN A 46 17.00 1.10 -10.04
N VAL A 47 16.47 0.26 -9.15
CA VAL A 47 16.98 -1.08 -8.91
C VAL A 47 15.96 -2.09 -9.45
N PRO A 48 16.35 -3.15 -10.17
CA PRO A 48 15.42 -4.22 -10.50
C PRO A 48 15.33 -5.15 -9.29
N SER A 49 14.34 -4.92 -8.43
CA SER A 49 13.89 -5.93 -7.48
C SER A 49 12.38 -6.05 -7.53
N TRP A 50 11.94 -7.29 -7.71
CA TRP A 50 10.54 -7.68 -7.70
C TRP A 50 9.94 -7.29 -6.34
N ARG A 51 8.76 -6.65 -6.36
CA ARG A 51 8.01 -6.19 -5.20
C ARG A 51 7.95 -7.28 -4.12
N ARG A 52 8.57 -7.06 -2.96
CA ARG A 52 8.54 -8.00 -1.83
C ARG A 52 7.31 -7.80 -0.95
N GLU A 53 6.88 -6.55 -0.77
CA GLU A 53 5.77 -6.20 0.12
C GLU A 53 4.69 -5.35 -0.59
N ARG A 54 3.46 -5.41 -0.06
CA ARG A 54 2.31 -4.62 -0.53
C ARG A 54 1.35 -4.34 0.62
N ILE A 55 0.67 -3.19 0.56
CA ILE A 55 -0.42 -2.89 1.49
C ILE A 55 -1.66 -3.69 1.10
N LEU A 56 -2.32 -4.28 2.08
CA LEU A 56 -3.62 -4.92 1.97
C LEU A 56 -4.54 -4.32 3.03
N ASN A 57 -5.81 -4.11 2.68
CA ASN A 57 -6.84 -3.58 3.57
C ASN A 57 -6.41 -2.29 4.28
N MET A 58 -5.84 -1.35 3.53
CA MET A 58 -5.61 -0.01 4.05
C MET A 58 -6.96 0.60 4.42
N LEU A 59 -7.18 0.91 5.69
CA LEU A 59 -8.34 1.68 6.12
C LEU A 59 -8.15 3.12 5.65
N LEU A 60 -8.59 3.39 4.42
CA LEU A 60 -8.70 4.74 3.91
C LEU A 60 -9.80 5.46 4.69
N CYS A 61 -9.60 6.74 4.98
CA CYS A 61 -10.68 7.57 5.51
C CYS A 61 -11.86 7.53 4.55
N LYS A 62 -13.08 7.49 5.11
CA LYS A 62 -14.29 7.39 4.30
C LYS A 62 -14.41 8.58 3.35
N GLU A 63 -14.09 9.77 3.86
CA GLU A 63 -14.19 11.04 3.14
C GLU A 63 -13.24 11.06 1.94
N ASP A 64 -11.99 10.58 2.08
CA ASP A 64 -11.04 10.50 0.98
C ASP A 64 -11.54 9.57 -0.13
N CYS A 65 -12.17 8.45 0.24
CA CYS A 65 -12.77 7.52 -0.70
C CYS A 65 -13.93 8.16 -1.48
N GLU A 66 -14.85 8.83 -0.78
CA GLU A 66 -16.03 9.47 -1.40
C GLU A 66 -15.63 10.68 -2.25
N LEU A 67 -14.70 11.51 -1.77
CA LEU A 67 -14.18 12.66 -2.53
C LEU A 67 -13.49 12.22 -3.81
N TRP A 68 -12.67 11.16 -3.74
CA TRP A 68 -12.03 10.62 -4.92
C TRP A 68 -13.05 10.06 -5.91
N TRP A 69 -14.05 9.31 -5.44
CA TRP A 69 -15.13 8.80 -6.29
C TRP A 69 -15.89 9.91 -7.01
N GLU A 70 -16.33 10.93 -6.27
CA GLU A 70 -17.13 12.03 -6.82
C GLU A 70 -16.37 12.88 -7.84
N ALA A 71 -15.06 13.07 -7.65
CA ALA A 71 -14.20 13.80 -8.59
C ALA A 71 -14.11 13.12 -9.97
N CYS A 72 -14.63 11.91 -10.07
CA CYS A 72 -14.22 10.93 -11.06
C CYS A 72 -15.40 10.22 -11.73
N LYS A 73 -16.63 10.47 -11.26
CA LYS A 73 -17.86 9.85 -11.75
C LYS A 73 -18.15 10.04 -13.24
N ASP A 74 -17.62 11.10 -13.84
CA ASP A 74 -17.79 11.41 -15.26
C ASP A 74 -16.61 10.91 -16.12
N ALA A 75 -15.57 10.34 -15.49
CA ALA A 75 -14.45 9.71 -16.17
C ALA A 75 -14.78 8.26 -16.58
N VAL A 76 -14.06 7.75 -17.58
CA VAL A 76 -14.28 6.40 -18.12
C VAL A 76 -13.05 5.52 -17.95
N THR A 77 -13.26 4.23 -17.70
CA THR A 77 -12.21 3.20 -17.73
C THR A 77 -12.77 1.93 -18.35
N CYS A 78 -11.89 1.09 -18.89
CA CYS A 78 -12.26 -0.18 -19.52
C CYS A 78 -12.00 -1.39 -18.61
N LYS A 79 -11.60 -1.16 -17.35
CA LYS A 79 -11.31 -2.22 -16.38
C LYS A 79 -11.72 -1.81 -14.98
N GLU A 80 -12.16 -2.76 -14.19
CA GLU A 80 -12.39 -2.61 -12.75
C GLU A 80 -11.09 -2.83 -11.96
N ASN A 81 -10.36 -3.90 -12.27
CA ASN A 81 -9.07 -4.21 -11.66
C ASN A 81 -7.91 -3.71 -12.53
N TRP A 82 -7.29 -2.62 -12.10
CA TRP A 82 -6.19 -1.99 -12.85
C TRP A 82 -4.82 -2.60 -12.56
N HIS A 83 -4.69 -3.49 -11.57
CA HIS A 83 -3.41 -4.14 -11.26
C HIS A 83 -3.01 -5.22 -12.26
N LYS A 84 -3.93 -5.69 -13.12
CA LYS A 84 -3.70 -6.82 -14.05
C LYS A 84 -4.51 -6.70 -15.33
N GLY A 85 -4.16 -7.50 -16.34
CA GLY A 85 -5.00 -7.69 -17.53
C GLY A 85 -4.99 -6.54 -18.54
N TRP A 86 -3.94 -5.72 -18.51
CA TRP A 86 -3.63 -4.75 -19.57
C TRP A 86 -2.90 -5.44 -20.71
N ASN A 87 -3.18 -5.00 -21.93
CA ASN A 87 -2.40 -5.41 -23.09
C ASN A 87 -1.26 -4.42 -23.33
N TRP A 88 -0.02 -4.85 -23.10
CA TRP A 88 1.18 -4.03 -23.24
C TRP A 88 1.91 -4.24 -24.57
N THR A 89 1.36 -5.02 -25.51
CA THR A 89 2.06 -5.40 -26.75
C THR A 89 2.40 -4.21 -27.66
N SER A 90 1.67 -3.10 -27.56
CA SER A 90 1.92 -1.87 -28.32
C SER A 90 2.89 -0.90 -27.66
N ALA A 91 3.32 -1.17 -26.42
CA ALA A 91 4.35 -0.36 -25.77
C ALA A 91 5.74 -0.91 -26.14
N GLY A 92 6.40 -0.25 -27.09
CA GLY A 92 7.72 -0.65 -27.58
C GLY A 92 8.78 -0.71 -26.47
N SER A 93 9.84 -1.48 -26.72
CA SER A 93 11.03 -1.60 -25.87
C SER A 93 11.67 -0.23 -25.61
N GLY A 94 11.39 0.36 -24.46
CA GLY A 94 11.91 1.67 -24.04
C GLY A 94 10.86 2.77 -23.90
N GLY A 95 9.60 2.52 -24.28
CA GLY A 95 8.49 3.42 -23.95
C GLY A 95 8.01 3.16 -22.54
N ASP A 96 7.98 4.19 -21.70
CA ASP A 96 6.97 4.28 -20.64
C ASP A 96 5.65 3.88 -21.31
N PRO A 97 5.05 2.75 -20.92
CA PRO A 97 3.91 2.21 -21.62
C PRO A 97 2.75 3.05 -21.17
N SER A 98 2.69 4.32 -21.62
CA SER A 98 1.81 5.39 -21.17
C SER A 98 0.76 4.80 -20.26
N MET A 99 1.06 4.76 -18.96
CA MET A 99 -0.08 4.74 -18.09
C MET A 99 -0.87 5.96 -18.55
N PRO A 100 -2.18 5.88 -18.78
CA PRO A 100 -2.95 7.04 -19.13
C PRO A 100 -3.15 7.91 -17.87
N TRP A 101 -2.13 8.05 -17.01
CA TRP A 101 -2.12 9.02 -15.91
C TRP A 101 -1.88 10.40 -16.50
N GLY A 102 -2.85 10.82 -17.31
CA GLY A 102 -3.14 12.16 -17.74
C GLY A 102 -4.63 12.37 -17.47
N SER A 103 -4.90 13.06 -16.37
CA SER A 103 -6.15 13.74 -16.00
C SER A 103 -7.47 12.99 -15.76
N GLU A 104 -7.84 11.86 -16.35
CA GLU A 104 -9.26 11.42 -16.23
C GLU A 104 -9.47 9.91 -16.27
N LEU A 105 -8.93 9.19 -15.29
CA LEU A 105 -9.26 7.78 -15.10
C LEU A 105 -9.72 7.57 -13.68
N CYS A 106 -11.00 7.27 -13.55
CA CYS A 106 -11.57 6.65 -12.39
C CYS A 106 -12.85 5.93 -12.79
N ASN A 107 -12.88 4.62 -12.60
CA ASN A 107 -14.08 3.98 -12.10
C ASN A 107 -13.67 2.69 -11.38
N MET A 108 -14.12 2.55 -10.14
CA MET A 108 -14.27 1.27 -9.46
C MET A 108 -15.75 0.89 -9.60
N GLN A 109 -16.09 0.19 -10.68
CA GLN A 109 -17.24 -0.71 -10.63
C GLN A 109 -16.76 -2.07 -10.13
#